data_AF-A0A376DXS3-F1
#
_entry.id   AF-A0A376DXS3-F1
#
_cell.length_a   1.000
_cell.length_b   1.000
_cell.length_c   1.000
_cell.angle_alpha   90.00
_cell.angle_beta   90.00
_cell.angle_gamma   90.00
#
_symmetry.space_group_name_H-M   'P 1'
#
loop_
_entity.id
_entity.type
_entity.pdbx_description
1 polymer ?
#
loop_
_entity_poly.entity_id
_entity_poly.type
_entity_poly.pdbx_seq_one_letter_code
_entity_poly.pdbx_strand_id
1 'polypeptide(L)'
;MFELTYDLEDVNVKTFYGVNNQYFNLLKSSFPTLKITGRDHFIFAMGNQEALDIFKLKLDDIVKFISENNSIALKDLENVLNIKDENEKHLIFDQDIIVKGVNGKIIKAKTTNLKKLVKETEKKDMVFAIGPAGNR
;
A
#
# COMPACT_ATOMS: atom_id res chain seq x y z
N MET A 1 -16.83 3.86 -3.78
CA MET A 1 -15.88 3.72 -2.66
C MET A 1 -16.39 2.56 -1.86
N PHE A 2 -15.58 1.51 -1.71
CA PHE A 2 -15.97 0.27 -1.07
C PHE A 2 -15.36 0.19 0.33
N GLU A 3 -15.95 -0.65 1.17
CA GLU A 3 -15.49 -0.90 2.53
C GLU A 3 -15.31 -2.40 2.77
N LEU A 4 -14.28 -2.72 3.55
CA LEU A 4 -13.97 -4.07 4.01
C LEU A 4 -13.88 -4.02 5.53
N THR A 5 -14.61 -4.92 6.19
CA THR A 5 -14.44 -5.22 7.61
C THR A 5 -13.90 -6.64 7.72
N TYR A 6 -12.80 -6.79 8.43
CA TYR A 6 -12.12 -8.06 8.62
C TYR A 6 -11.96 -8.33 10.12
N ASP A 7 -12.28 -9.56 10.55
CA ASP A 7 -12.22 -9.98 11.95
C ASP A 7 -10.98 -10.87 12.20
N LEU A 8 -10.31 -10.66 13.33
CA LEU A 8 -9.12 -11.37 13.78
C LEU A 8 -9.48 -12.44 14.83
N GLU A 9 -10.54 -13.23 14.60
CA GLU A 9 -11.07 -14.18 15.60
C GLU A 9 -10.04 -15.25 16.02
N ASP A 10 -9.23 -15.74 15.08
CA ASP A 10 -8.33 -16.89 15.30
C ASP A 10 -6.90 -16.53 15.71
N VAL A 11 -6.58 -15.24 15.88
CA VAL A 11 -5.20 -14.79 16.13
C VAL A 11 -5.10 -13.76 17.24
N ASN A 12 -4.00 -13.83 17.99
CA ASN A 12 -3.72 -12.84 19.01
C ASN A 12 -3.45 -11.46 18.38
N VAL A 13 -4.31 -10.49 18.69
CA VAL A 13 -4.20 -9.10 18.22
C VAL A 13 -2.81 -8.51 18.49
N LYS A 14 -2.18 -8.77 19.65
CA LYS A 14 -0.84 -8.23 19.95
C LYS A 14 0.21 -8.77 18.99
N THR A 15 0.12 -10.04 18.62
CA THR A 15 1.04 -10.67 17.67
C THR A 15 0.84 -10.08 16.26
N PHE A 16 -0.41 -9.86 15.84
CA PHE A 16 -0.73 -9.25 14.55
C PHE A 16 -0.20 -7.81 14.43
N TYR A 17 -0.43 -6.97 15.45
CA TYR A 17 0.03 -5.57 15.41
C TYR A 17 1.55 -5.46 15.58
N GLY A 18 2.15 -6.39 16.32
CA GLY A 18 3.58 -6.39 16.63
C GLY A 18 3.98 -5.33 17.65
N VAL A 19 5.27 -5.36 18.04
CA VAL A 19 5.84 -4.38 18.98
C VAL A 19 5.67 -2.97 18.41
N ASN A 20 5.11 -2.05 19.20
CA ASN A 20 4.83 -0.67 18.79
C ASN A 20 4.04 -0.52 17.47
N ASN A 21 3.14 -1.48 17.18
CA ASN A 21 2.34 -1.52 15.94
C ASN A 21 3.17 -1.61 14.65
N GLN A 22 4.43 -2.08 14.73
CA GLN A 22 5.33 -2.09 13.57
C GLN A 22 4.79 -2.88 12.37
N TYR A 23 4.13 -4.02 12.62
CA TYR A 23 3.57 -4.87 11.56
C TYR A 23 2.36 -4.23 10.91
N PHE A 24 1.48 -3.65 11.73
CA PHE A 24 0.32 -2.92 11.24
C PHE A 24 0.70 -1.65 10.45
N ASN A 25 1.76 -0.95 10.88
CA ASN A 25 2.30 0.21 10.18
C ASN A 25 2.94 -0.18 8.84
N LEU A 26 3.61 -1.33 8.78
CA LEU A 26 4.14 -1.88 7.52
C LEU A 26 2.99 -2.22 6.56
N LEU A 27 1.98 -2.94 7.03
CA LEU A 27 0.79 -3.28 6.27
C LEU A 27 0.12 -2.03 5.68
N LYS A 28 -0.07 -0.98 6.49
CA LYS A 28 -0.59 0.32 6.01
C LYS A 28 0.29 0.95 4.93
N SER A 29 1.61 0.88 5.11
CA SER A 29 2.57 1.47 4.18
C SER A 29 2.60 0.75 2.82
N SER A 30 2.29 -0.54 2.81
CA SER A 30 2.17 -1.37 1.61
C SER A 30 0.91 -1.09 0.80
N PHE A 31 -0.16 -0.56 1.43
CA PHE A 31 -1.44 -0.24 0.77
C PHE A 31 -1.80 1.25 0.90
N PRO A 32 -1.01 2.17 0.29
CA PRO A 32 -1.20 3.61 0.48
C PRO A 32 -2.49 4.16 -0.13
N THR A 33 -3.12 3.46 -1.08
CA THR A 33 -4.40 3.85 -1.69
C THR A 33 -5.60 3.53 -0.80
N LEU A 34 -5.44 2.67 0.22
CA LEU A 34 -6.49 2.26 1.13
C LEU A 34 -6.45 3.07 2.43
N LYS A 35 -7.62 3.46 2.92
CA LYS A 35 -7.76 4.01 4.27
C LYS A 35 -7.97 2.86 5.25
N ILE A 36 -6.90 2.45 5.94
CA ILE A 36 -6.90 1.31 6.86
C ILE A 36 -6.92 1.79 8.32
N THR A 37 -7.83 1.24 9.12
CA THR A 37 -7.98 1.50 10.56
C THR A 37 -8.15 0.19 11.30
N GLY A 38 -7.50 0.04 12.45
CA GLY A 38 -7.61 -1.14 13.28
C GLY A 38 -8.19 -0.75 14.63
N ARG A 39 -9.22 -1.48 15.08
CA ARG A 39 -9.86 -1.26 16.37
C ARG A 39 -10.28 -2.59 16.98
N ASP A 40 -9.83 -2.83 18.19
CA ASP A 40 -10.08 -4.08 18.92
C ASP A 40 -9.61 -5.30 18.09
N HIS A 41 -10.53 -6.18 17.70
CA HIS A 41 -10.25 -7.34 16.85
C HIS A 41 -10.57 -7.11 15.38
N PHE A 42 -11.04 -5.92 15.02
CA PHE A 42 -11.48 -5.60 13.66
C PHE A 42 -10.48 -4.73 12.91
N ILE A 43 -10.24 -5.08 11.65
CA ILE A 43 -9.54 -4.26 10.66
C ILE A 43 -10.56 -3.72 9.65
N PHE A 44 -10.62 -2.41 9.55
CA PHE A 44 -11.46 -1.68 8.61
C PHE A 44 -10.59 -1.10 7.49
N ALA A 45 -10.96 -1.33 6.23
CA ALA A 45 -10.31 -0.73 5.08
C ALA A 45 -11.33 -0.13 4.12
N MET A 46 -11.01 1.01 3.51
CA MET A 46 -11.85 1.67 2.51
C MET A 46 -11.03 2.10 1.29
N GLY A 47 -11.54 1.87 0.08
CA GLY A 47 -10.85 2.23 -1.16
C GLY A 47 -11.45 1.63 -2.43
N ASN A 48 -10.59 1.28 -3.39
CA ASN A 48 -10.96 0.56 -4.62
C ASN A 48 -11.23 -0.93 -4.31
N GLN A 49 -12.23 -1.53 -4.94
CA GLN A 49 -12.62 -2.93 -4.73
C GLN A 49 -11.44 -3.88 -4.97
N GLU A 50 -10.75 -3.74 -6.10
CA GLU A 50 -9.64 -4.64 -6.47
C GLU A 50 -8.49 -4.56 -5.45
N ALA A 51 -8.20 -3.36 -4.95
CA ALA A 51 -7.19 -3.16 -3.90
C ALA A 51 -7.64 -3.76 -2.55
N LEU A 52 -8.94 -3.68 -2.23
CA LEU A 52 -9.52 -4.32 -1.03
C LEU A 52 -9.48 -5.85 -1.13
N ASP A 53 -9.71 -6.41 -2.31
CA ASP A 53 -9.65 -7.86 -2.55
C ASP A 53 -8.23 -8.38 -2.32
N ILE A 54 -7.22 -7.70 -2.88
CA ILE A 54 -5.81 -8.06 -2.63
C ILE A 54 -5.44 -7.86 -1.17
N PHE A 55 -5.91 -6.78 -0.54
CA PHE A 55 -5.67 -6.52 0.88
C PHE A 55 -6.26 -7.63 1.76
N LYS A 56 -7.48 -8.10 1.44
CA LYS A 56 -8.11 -9.22 2.14
C LYS A 56 -7.28 -10.51 2.02
N LEU A 57 -6.81 -10.84 0.82
CA LEU A 57 -5.94 -12.01 0.61
C LEU A 57 -4.66 -11.92 1.46
N LYS A 58 -4.05 -10.73 1.55
CA LYS A 58 -2.87 -10.53 2.40
C LYS A 58 -3.18 -10.65 3.90
N LEU A 59 -4.34 -10.19 4.35
CA LEU A 59 -4.78 -10.39 5.73
C LEU A 59 -4.94 -11.89 6.04
N ASP A 60 -5.61 -12.63 5.15
CA ASP A 60 -5.79 -14.08 5.29
C ASP A 60 -4.44 -14.82 5.37
N ASP A 61 -3.48 -14.47 4.50
CA ASP A 61 -2.13 -15.04 4.50
C ASP A 61 -1.40 -14.77 5.84
N ILE A 62 -1.50 -13.54 6.36
CA ILE A 62 -0.86 -13.15 7.62
C ILE A 62 -1.51 -13.90 8.80
N VAL A 63 -2.83 -13.93 8.86
CA VAL A 63 -3.59 -14.62 9.92
C VAL A 63 -3.25 -16.11 9.91
N LYS A 64 -3.26 -16.73 8.74
CA LYS A 64 -2.89 -18.13 8.57
C LYS A 64 -1.46 -18.40 9.03
N PHE A 65 -0.51 -17.56 8.64
CA PHE A 65 0.88 -17.71 9.03
C PHE A 65 1.08 -17.59 10.56
N ILE A 66 0.39 -16.64 11.20
CA ILE A 66 0.42 -16.47 12.65
C ILE A 66 -0.23 -17.66 13.36
N SER A 67 -1.35 -18.17 12.83
CA SER A 67 -2.05 -19.33 13.37
C SER A 67 -1.18 -20.61 13.32
N GLU A 68 -0.45 -20.82 12.22
CA GLU A 68 0.44 -21.99 12.05
C GLU A 68 1.73 -21.89 12.87
N ASN A 69 2.35 -20.70 12.97
CA ASN A 69 3.68 -20.53 13.58
C ASN A 69 3.67 -19.87 14.97
N ASN A 70 2.50 -19.52 15.52
CA ASN A 70 2.27 -18.75 16.75
C ASN A 70 3.00 -17.40 16.83
N SER A 71 3.74 -17.01 15.80
CA SER A 71 4.60 -15.84 15.74
C SER A 71 4.90 -15.50 14.29
N ILE A 72 5.23 -14.23 14.04
CA ILE A 72 5.63 -13.75 12.72
C ILE A 72 6.84 -12.83 12.88
N ALA A 73 7.89 -13.04 12.08
CA ALA A 73 9.01 -12.11 12.03
C ALA A 73 8.74 -10.99 11.01
N LEU A 74 9.43 -9.86 11.16
CA LEU A 74 9.28 -8.73 10.24
C LEU A 74 9.59 -9.14 8.79
N LYS A 75 10.62 -9.97 8.58
CA LYS A 75 10.99 -10.48 7.25
C LYS A 75 9.91 -11.35 6.62
N ASP A 76 9.23 -12.17 7.41
CA ASP A 76 8.16 -13.04 6.92
C ASP A 76 6.96 -12.20 6.50
N LEU A 77 6.62 -11.18 7.30
CA LEU A 77 5.60 -10.21 6.95
C LEU A 77 5.95 -9.43 5.68
N GLU A 78 7.19 -8.96 5.53
CA GLU A 78 7.66 -8.31 4.31
C GLU A 78 7.52 -9.23 3.09
N ASN A 79 7.84 -10.52 3.24
CA ASN A 79 7.71 -11.50 2.17
C ASN A 79 6.24 -11.75 1.78
N VAL A 80 5.33 -11.86 2.76
CA VAL A 80 3.89 -12.01 2.50
C VAL A 80 3.32 -10.77 1.82
N LEU A 81 3.75 -9.57 2.25
CA LEU A 81 3.33 -8.29 1.68
C LEU A 81 3.99 -7.97 0.33
N ASN A 82 5.00 -8.71 -0.08
CA ASN A 82 5.69 -8.47 -1.34
C ASN A 82 4.79 -8.84 -2.51
N ILE A 83 4.22 -7.81 -3.14
CA ILE A 83 3.38 -7.94 -4.33
C ILE A 83 4.30 -8.19 -5.52
N LYS A 84 4.24 -9.39 -6.11
CA LYS A 84 5.10 -9.78 -7.24
C LYS A 84 4.50 -9.39 -8.59
N ASP A 85 3.17 -9.26 -8.67
CA ASP A 85 2.46 -8.93 -9.90
C ASP A 85 2.46 -7.41 -10.16
N GLU A 86 2.83 -7.01 -11.37
CA GLU A 86 2.88 -5.58 -11.75
C GLU A 86 1.50 -4.93 -11.83
N ASN A 87 0.46 -5.67 -12.22
CA ASN A 87 -0.91 -5.15 -12.26
C ASN A 87 -1.44 -4.93 -10.83
N GLU A 88 -1.17 -5.85 -9.92
CA GLU A 88 -1.50 -5.66 -8.49
C GLU A 88 -0.75 -4.46 -7.90
N LYS A 89 0.54 -4.29 -8.23
CA LYS A 89 1.28 -3.08 -7.82
C LYS A 89 0.62 -1.81 -8.34
N HIS A 90 0.14 -1.79 -9.58
CA HIS A 90 -0.54 -0.63 -10.14
C HIS A 90 -1.87 -0.28 -9.46
N LEU A 91 -2.54 -1.26 -8.86
CA LEU A 91 -3.79 -1.06 -8.12
C LEU A 91 -3.53 -0.55 -6.69
N ILE A 92 -2.44 -1.01 -6.09
CA ILE A 92 -2.10 -0.78 -4.68
C ILE A 92 -1.28 0.49 -4.52
N PHE A 93 -0.43 0.81 -5.49
CA PHE A 93 0.35 2.03 -5.55
C PHE A 93 -0.28 2.99 -6.56
N ASP A 94 -0.63 4.19 -6.11
CA ASP A 94 -1.05 5.27 -7.00
C ASP A 94 0.12 5.55 -7.98
N GLN A 95 -0.02 5.17 -9.25
CA GLN A 95 1.00 5.34 -10.30
C GLN A 95 1.46 6.79 -10.44
N ASP A 96 0.66 7.75 -9.97
CA ASP A 96 1.04 9.15 -10.00
C ASP A 96 2.13 9.49 -8.98
N ILE A 97 2.36 8.64 -7.96
CA ILE A 97 3.38 8.86 -6.91
C ILE A 97 4.77 8.63 -7.48
N ILE A 98 5.49 9.73 -7.68
CA ILE A 98 6.85 9.74 -8.23
C ILE A 98 7.85 9.46 -7.09
N VAL A 99 7.74 10.15 -5.95
CA VAL A 99 8.64 10.00 -4.79
C VAL A 99 7.90 10.29 -3.47
N LYS A 100 8.28 9.60 -2.39
CA LYS A 100 7.93 9.97 -1.00
C LYS A 100 9.05 10.85 -0.42
N GLY A 101 8.77 12.13 -0.21
CA GLY A 101 9.71 13.06 0.43
C GLY A 101 9.80 12.88 1.94
N VAL A 102 10.60 13.73 2.60
CA VAL A 102 10.73 13.75 4.06
C VAL A 102 9.35 13.88 4.74
N ASN A 103 9.15 13.15 5.83
CA ASN A 103 7.89 13.08 6.59
C ASN A 103 6.69 12.50 5.82
N GLY A 104 6.92 11.68 4.79
CA GLY A 104 5.83 11.00 4.07
C GLY A 104 5.08 11.88 3.08
N LYS A 105 5.62 13.06 2.74
CA LYS A 105 5.02 13.96 1.75
C LYS A 105 5.07 13.31 0.36
N ILE A 106 3.91 13.02 -0.20
CA ILE A 106 3.77 12.39 -1.51
C ILE A 106 4.02 13.42 -2.62
N ILE A 107 5.00 13.16 -3.48
CA ILE A 107 5.25 13.92 -4.71
C ILE A 107 4.59 13.15 -5.86
N LYS A 108 3.65 13.80 -6.54
CA LYS A 108 2.93 13.20 -7.67
C LYS A 108 2.65 14.16 -8.82
N ALA A 109 2.54 13.60 -10.03
CA ALA A 109 2.15 14.33 -11.23
C ALA A 109 0.65 14.67 -11.18
N LYS A 110 0.33 15.97 -11.04
CA LYS A 110 -1.06 16.43 -10.85
C LYS A 110 -1.82 16.64 -12.16
N THR A 111 -1.16 17.18 -13.18
CA THR A 111 -1.80 17.55 -14.46
C THR A 111 -1.52 16.51 -15.54
N THR A 112 -2.40 16.41 -16.53
CA THR A 112 -2.25 15.47 -17.66
C THR A 112 -0.88 15.60 -18.35
N ASN A 113 -0.38 16.82 -18.49
CA ASN A 113 0.93 17.08 -19.09
C ASN A 113 2.10 16.59 -18.23
N LEU A 114 2.00 16.72 -16.90
CA LEU A 114 2.99 16.16 -15.97
C LEU A 114 2.96 14.63 -15.97
N LYS A 115 1.78 14.02 -16.04
CA LYS A 115 1.66 12.56 -16.16
C LYS A 115 2.28 12.04 -17.45
N LYS A 116 2.05 12.76 -18.56
CA LYS A 116 2.69 12.48 -19.85
C LYS A 116 4.21 12.61 -19.75
N LEU A 117 4.70 13.66 -19.08
CA LEU A 117 6.14 13.85 -18.87
C LEU A 117 6.76 12.66 -18.13
N VAL A 118 6.17 12.26 -16.99
CA VAL A 118 6.65 11.10 -16.20
C VAL A 118 6.71 9.82 -17.04
N LYS A 119 5.64 9.50 -17.78
CA LYS A 119 5.62 8.32 -18.67
C LYS A 119 6.69 8.35 -19.75
N GLU A 120 7.03 9.53 -20.28
CA GLU A 120 8.10 9.65 -21.28
C GLU A 120 9.49 9.47 -20.65
N THR A 121 9.69 9.89 -19.39
CA THR A 121 10.97 9.69 -18.67
C THR A 121 11.28 8.23 -18.37
N GLU A 122 10.27 7.36 -18.26
CA GLU A 122 10.48 5.91 -18.09
C GLU A 122 11.06 5.24 -19.34
N LYS A 123 10.86 5.83 -20.51
CA LYS A 123 11.22 5.25 -21.82
C LYS A 123 12.44 5.91 -22.46
N LYS A 124 12.86 7.06 -21.96
CA LYS A 124 13.87 7.93 -22.60
C LYS A 124 14.81 8.49 -21.55
N ASP A 125 16.11 8.40 -21.83
CA ASP A 125 17.16 8.91 -20.94
C ASP A 125 17.13 10.44 -20.77
N MET A 126 16.57 11.16 -21.75
CA MET A 126 16.45 12.61 -21.72
C MET A 126 15.12 13.07 -22.32
N VAL A 127 14.40 13.91 -21.58
CA VAL A 127 13.10 14.48 -21.99
C VAL A 127 13.12 15.98 -21.79
N PHE A 128 12.80 16.74 -22.85
CA PHE A 128 12.62 18.19 -22.77
C PHE A 128 11.15 18.55 -22.64
N ALA A 129 10.83 19.36 -21.63
CA ALA A 129 9.51 19.94 -21.46
C ALA A 129 9.57 21.44 -21.81
N ILE A 130 8.73 21.89 -22.74
CA ILE A 130 8.62 23.29 -23.13
C ILE A 130 7.20 23.76 -22.80
N GLY A 131 7.08 24.85 -22.04
CA GLY A 131 5.80 25.42 -21.66
C GLY A 131 5.93 26.80 -21.01
N PRO A 132 4.84 27.58 -20.93
CA PRO A 132 4.85 28.88 -20.27
C PRO A 132 5.21 28.72 -18.79
N ALA A 133 6.04 29.64 -18.27
CA ALA A 133 6.42 29.64 -16.87
C ALA A 133 5.18 29.86 -15.99
N GLY A 134 4.90 28.94 -15.06
CA GLY A 134 3.96 29.20 -13.96
C GLY A 134 2.72 28.32 -13.84
N ASN A 135 2.56 27.23 -14.60
CA ASN A 135 1.48 26.29 -14.30
C ASN A 135 1.82 25.44 -13.06
N ARG A 136 1.39 25.93 -11.90
CA ARG A 136 1.49 25.30 -10.56
C ARG A 136 0.70 23.99 -10.45
#